data_AF-A0A957ALF0-F1
#
_entry.id   AF-A0A957ALF0-F1
#
_cell.length_a   1.000
_cell.length_b   1.000
_cell.length_c   1.000
_cell.angle_alpha   90.00
_cell.angle_beta   90.00
_cell.angle_gamma   90.00
#
_symmetry.space_group_name_H-M   'P 1'
#
loop_
_entity.id
_entity.type
_entity.pdbx_description
1 polymer ?
#
loop_
_entity_poly.entity_id
_entity_poly.type
_entity_poly.pdbx_seq_one_letter_code
_entity_poly.pdbx_strand_id
1 'polypeptide(L)'
;MSTISVEVTTAPNGAIGEASLSKVRRSRGLWADAFRRLLRSPLATISLVLLSLLVLAAIFAPLIAPYDYTMQDYAALTQPPSSAHLLGTDDLGRDILSRLLYGARISLAVGFVVQAVILLIGVPAGLVAAHFGGKIDTIIMRTVDALYSVPSLLFIIVIMTFLRAAFAAPGNGFMATLSTLDAQTGGLIGVFIGVGLVNWMPAARLVRGQAVSLKEKEYVEAARSLGANNRR
;
A
#
# COMPACT_ATOMS: atom_id res chain seq x y z
N MET A 1 17.37 22.65 -9.17
CA MET A 1 18.44 23.27 -9.97
C MET A 1 19.59 23.59 -9.03
N SER A 2 20.71 22.88 -9.11
CA SER A 2 21.92 23.24 -8.37
C SER A 2 22.69 24.23 -9.23
N THR A 3 22.80 25.47 -8.78
CA THR A 3 23.69 26.47 -9.36
C THR A 3 25.14 26.00 -9.25
N ILE A 4 25.85 25.99 -10.38
CA ILE A 4 27.29 25.76 -10.41
C ILE A 4 27.93 27.14 -10.31
N SER A 5 28.33 27.55 -9.12
CA SER A 5 29.25 28.69 -8.94
C SER A 5 30.65 28.18 -9.23
N VAL A 6 31.21 28.60 -10.37
CA VAL A 6 32.62 28.37 -10.71
C VAL A 6 33.42 29.48 -10.04
N GLU A 7 34.09 29.17 -8.94
CA GLU A 7 35.03 30.08 -8.31
C GLU A 7 36.38 29.94 -9.03
N VAL A 8 36.71 30.91 -9.90
CA VAL A 8 37.99 30.94 -10.63
C VAL A 8 39.01 31.65 -9.76
N THR A 9 39.83 30.90 -9.03
CA THR A 9 41.07 31.44 -8.44
C THR A 9 42.14 31.48 -9.53
N THR A 10 42.57 32.69 -9.92
CA THR A 10 43.69 32.89 -10.85
C THR A 10 45.01 32.85 -10.09
N ALA A 11 45.95 32.01 -10.53
CA ALA A 11 47.32 31.99 -10.01
C ALA A 11 48.16 33.14 -10.62
N PRO A 12 49.20 33.65 -9.93
CA PRO A 12 49.84 34.93 -10.28
C PRO A 12 50.81 34.88 -11.47
N ASN A 13 51.11 33.71 -12.02
CA ASN A 13 51.92 33.55 -13.22
C ASN A 13 51.07 32.85 -14.27
N GLY A 14 50.93 33.45 -15.46
CA GLY A 14 50.02 33.08 -16.56
C GLY A 14 50.16 31.67 -17.17
N ALA A 15 50.58 30.67 -16.40
CA ALA A 15 50.30 29.28 -16.67
C ALA A 15 48.82 28.99 -16.33
N ILE A 16 48.11 28.41 -17.30
CA ILE A 16 46.74 27.94 -17.12
C ILE A 16 46.80 26.81 -16.09
N GLY A 17 46.53 27.12 -14.82
CA GLY A 17 46.46 26.13 -13.76
C GLY A 17 45.42 25.10 -14.17
N GLU A 18 45.83 23.83 -14.25
CA GLU A 18 44.92 22.72 -14.50
C GLU A 18 43.75 22.85 -13.53
N ALA A 19 42.58 23.18 -14.07
CA ALA A 19 41.35 23.15 -13.33
C ALA A 19 41.20 21.71 -12.81
N SER A 20 41.51 21.49 -11.53
CA SER A 20 41.28 20.23 -10.86
C SER A 20 39.80 19.91 -11.04
N LEU A 21 39.49 19.04 -12.01
CA LEU A 21 38.17 18.56 -12.32
C LEU A 21 37.56 18.05 -11.01
N SER A 22 36.70 18.87 -10.40
CA SER A 22 36.02 18.51 -9.17
C SER A 22 35.28 17.22 -9.49
N LYS A 23 35.71 16.14 -8.83
CA LYS A 23 35.30 14.77 -9.09
C LYS A 23 33.77 14.75 -9.10
N VAL A 24 33.16 14.69 -10.29
CA VAL A 24 31.71 14.69 -10.46
C VAL A 24 31.17 13.61 -9.54
N ARG A 25 30.52 14.01 -8.44
CA ARG A 25 29.92 13.06 -7.51
C ARG A 25 28.92 12.27 -8.34
N ARG A 26 29.23 11.02 -8.67
CA ARG A 26 28.32 10.11 -9.37
C ARG A 26 26.97 10.24 -8.67
N SER A 27 25.97 10.70 -9.42
CA SER A 27 24.58 10.68 -8.96
C SER A 27 24.29 9.24 -8.60
N ARG A 28 24.12 8.99 -7.30
CA ARG A 28 23.73 7.66 -6.83
C ARG A 28 22.28 7.47 -7.20
N GLY A 29 21.90 6.24 -7.51
CA GLY A 29 20.50 5.92 -7.78
C GLY A 29 19.62 6.35 -6.60
N LEU A 30 18.48 6.96 -6.90
CA LEU A 30 17.52 7.46 -5.89
C LEU A 30 17.16 6.36 -4.87
N TRP A 31 17.06 5.11 -5.33
CA TRP A 31 16.82 3.93 -4.50
C TRP A 31 17.95 3.61 -3.53
N ALA A 32 19.20 3.70 -3.97
CA ALA A 32 20.36 3.43 -3.12
C ALA A 32 20.51 4.50 -2.02
N ASP A 33 20.20 5.76 -2.35
CA ASP A 33 20.20 6.84 -1.39
C ASP A 33 19.02 6.74 -0.40
N ALA A 34 17.84 6.33 -0.85
CA ALA A 34 16.69 6.07 0.02
C ALA A 34 16.97 4.93 1.00
N PHE A 35 17.50 3.80 0.52
CA PHE A 35 17.82 2.64 1.36
C PHE A 35 18.89 2.95 2.41
N ARG A 36 19.92 3.71 2.02
CA ARG A 36 20.95 4.16 2.95
C ARG A 36 20.40 5.11 4.01
N ARG A 37 19.47 6.00 3.66
CA ARG A 37 18.81 6.90 4.62
C ARG A 37 17.95 6.12 5.59
N LEU A 38 17.25 5.09 5.13
CA LEU A 38 16.43 4.20 5.97
C LEU A 38 17.30 3.51 7.04
N LEU A 39 18.40 2.85 6.62
CA LEU A 39 19.30 2.12 7.53
C LEU A 39 20.16 3.04 8.42
N ARG A 40 20.24 4.33 8.12
CA ARG A 40 20.94 5.30 8.98
C ARG A 40 20.08 5.84 10.12
N SER A 41 18.76 5.75 10.01
CA SER A 41 17.86 6.18 11.07
C SER A 41 17.66 5.03 12.07
N PRO A 42 18.01 5.21 13.36
CA PRO A 42 17.86 4.14 14.34
C PRO A 42 16.39 3.73 14.52
N LEU A 43 15.47 4.71 14.53
CA LEU A 43 14.04 4.46 14.62
C LEU A 43 13.53 3.69 13.39
N ALA A 44 13.94 4.07 12.19
CA ALA A 44 13.50 3.40 10.97
C ALA A 44 14.07 1.98 10.85
N THR A 45 15.28 1.75 11.35
CA THR A 45 15.91 0.43 11.39
C THR A 45 15.19 -0.48 12.38
N ILE A 46 14.80 0.02 13.56
CA ILE A 46 14.00 -0.75 14.54
C ILE A 46 12.66 -1.16 13.91
N SER A 47 11.93 -0.22 13.27
CA SER A 47 10.68 -0.54 12.59
C SER A 47 10.88 -1.54 11.45
N LEU A 48 11.95 -1.42 10.69
CA LEU A 48 12.27 -2.36 9.60
C LEU A 48 12.52 -3.78 10.14
N VAL A 49 13.28 -3.91 11.22
CA VAL A 49 13.53 -5.21 11.88
C VAL A 49 12.23 -5.80 12.43
N LEU A 50 11.44 -4.99 13.16
CA LEU A 50 10.17 -5.44 13.73
C LEU A 50 9.17 -5.89 12.65
N LEU A 51 9.01 -5.10 11.58
CA LEU A 51 8.15 -5.47 10.45
C LEU A 51 8.66 -6.71 9.73
N SER A 52 9.98 -6.84 9.55
CA SER A 52 10.57 -8.03 8.94
C SER A 52 10.29 -9.27 9.79
N LEU A 53 10.44 -9.19 11.11
CA LEU A 53 10.10 -10.28 12.01
C LEU A 53 8.62 -10.65 11.96
N LEU A 54 7.72 -9.67 11.92
CA LEU A 54 6.27 -9.91 11.80
C LEU A 54 5.92 -10.59 10.48
N VAL A 55 6.49 -10.11 9.37
CA VAL A 55 6.31 -10.71 8.04
C VAL A 55 6.85 -12.13 8.00
N LEU A 56 8.03 -12.38 8.55
CA LEU A 56 8.61 -13.72 8.63
C LEU A 56 7.74 -14.65 9.50
N ALA A 57 7.31 -14.19 10.68
CA ALA A 57 6.42 -14.97 11.56
C ALA A 57 5.10 -15.34 10.87
N ALA A 58 4.54 -14.42 10.08
CA ALA A 58 3.31 -14.65 9.32
C ALA A 58 3.50 -15.60 8.11
N ILE A 59 4.62 -15.48 7.38
CA ILE A 59 4.94 -16.37 6.26
C ILE A 59 5.21 -17.79 6.76
N PHE A 60 6.00 -17.92 7.82
CA PHE A 60 6.35 -19.19 8.44
C PHE A 60 5.32 -19.66 9.48
N ALA A 61 4.13 -19.04 9.54
CA ALA A 61 3.06 -19.44 10.46
C ALA A 61 2.73 -20.95 10.37
N PRO A 62 2.63 -21.60 9.19
CA PRO A 62 2.37 -23.05 9.12
C PRO A 62 3.48 -23.94 9.69
N LEU A 63 4.69 -23.41 9.86
CA LEU A 63 5.85 -24.11 10.41
C LEU A 63 6.09 -23.77 11.90
N ILE A 64 5.72 -22.56 12.32
CA ILE A 64 5.93 -22.04 13.68
C ILE A 64 4.73 -22.34 14.59
N ALA A 65 3.51 -22.35 14.04
CA ALA A 65 2.30 -22.57 14.82
C ALA A 65 2.26 -24.01 15.35
N PRO A 66 2.11 -24.22 16.67
CA PRO A 66 2.04 -25.58 17.23
C PRO A 66 0.79 -26.36 16.81
N TYR A 67 -0.32 -25.65 16.54
CA TYR A 67 -1.61 -26.24 16.22
C TYR A 67 -2.25 -25.59 14.98
N ASP A 68 -3.24 -26.28 14.40
CA ASP A 68 -4.10 -25.69 13.37
C ASP A 68 -4.97 -24.59 14.00
N TYR A 69 -5.10 -23.45 13.32
CA TYR A 69 -5.91 -22.32 13.80
C TYR A 69 -7.42 -22.63 13.91
N THR A 70 -7.88 -23.71 13.28
CA THR A 70 -9.28 -24.18 13.33
C THR A 70 -9.54 -25.24 14.39
N MET A 71 -8.48 -25.87 14.93
CA MET A 71 -8.61 -26.96 15.90
C MET A 71 -9.19 -26.44 17.22
N GLN A 72 -10.24 -27.10 17.71
CA GLN A 72 -10.91 -26.79 18.97
C GLN A 72 -10.68 -27.92 19.96
N ASP A 73 -10.11 -27.61 21.12
CA ASP A 73 -10.01 -28.53 22.24
C ASP A 73 -10.97 -28.11 23.36
N TYR A 74 -12.15 -28.74 23.39
CA TYR A 74 -13.17 -28.47 24.41
C TYR A 74 -12.75 -28.89 25.82
N ALA A 75 -11.68 -29.68 26.00
CA ALA A 75 -11.15 -30.00 27.31
C ALA A 75 -10.23 -28.88 27.84
N ALA A 76 -9.73 -28.02 26.95
CA ALA A 76 -8.82 -26.93 27.25
C ALA A 76 -9.46 -25.55 27.02
N LEU A 77 -10.64 -25.31 27.59
CA LEU A 77 -11.32 -24.01 27.48
C LEU A 77 -10.68 -22.95 28.40
N THR A 78 -10.42 -21.76 27.86
CA THR A 78 -9.96 -20.57 28.63
C THR A 78 -8.76 -20.83 29.54
N GLN A 79 -7.82 -21.67 29.09
CA GLN A 79 -6.66 -22.01 29.88
C GLN A 79 -5.65 -20.85 29.91
N PRO A 80 -5.02 -20.57 31.06
CA PRO A 80 -3.92 -19.62 31.13
C PRO A 80 -2.70 -20.14 30.33
N PRO A 81 -1.70 -19.27 30.05
CA PRO A 81 -0.47 -19.66 29.36
C PRO A 81 0.20 -20.90 30.00
N SER A 82 0.47 -21.91 29.18
CA SER A 82 1.07 -23.18 29.58
C SER A 82 2.10 -23.65 28.56
N SER A 83 2.88 -24.70 28.87
CA SER A 83 3.83 -25.28 27.91
C SER A 83 3.14 -25.92 26.70
N ALA A 84 1.90 -26.40 26.87
CA ALA A 84 1.08 -26.89 25.77
C ALA A 84 0.54 -25.72 24.93
N HIS A 85 -0.03 -24.70 25.59
CA HIS A 85 -0.56 -23.51 24.95
C HIS A 85 0.22 -22.27 25.40
N LEU A 86 1.27 -21.91 24.67
CA LEU A 86 2.23 -20.86 25.04
C LEU A 86 1.57 -19.53 25.44
N LEU A 87 0.44 -19.17 24.80
CA LEU A 87 -0.34 -17.97 25.10
C LEU A 87 -1.73 -18.28 25.67
N GLY A 88 -2.00 -19.53 26.02
CA GLY A 88 -3.29 -20.00 26.49
C GLY A 88 -4.28 -20.29 25.36
N THR A 89 -5.52 -20.57 25.74
CA THR A 89 -6.63 -20.89 24.83
C THR A 89 -7.79 -19.91 24.98
N ASP A 90 -8.61 -19.80 23.94
CA ASP A 90 -9.82 -18.98 23.96
C ASP A 90 -11.05 -19.72 24.52
N ASP A 91 -12.20 -19.05 24.49
CA ASP A 91 -13.51 -19.57 24.94
C ASP A 91 -13.98 -20.80 24.16
N LEU A 92 -13.35 -21.13 23.04
CA LEU A 92 -13.63 -22.31 22.21
C LEU A 92 -12.48 -23.34 22.27
N GLY A 93 -11.52 -23.15 23.17
CA GLY A 93 -10.40 -24.07 23.36
C GLY A 93 -9.40 -24.06 22.21
N ARG A 94 -9.33 -22.96 21.45
CA ARG A 94 -8.37 -22.79 20.36
C ARG A 94 -7.10 -22.13 20.86
N ASP A 95 -5.95 -22.58 20.37
CA ASP A 95 -4.65 -22.03 20.74
C ASP A 95 -4.47 -20.57 20.26
N ILE A 96 -4.22 -19.65 21.19
CA ILE A 96 -4.14 -18.21 20.90
C ILE A 96 -2.91 -17.89 20.05
N LEU A 97 -1.76 -18.53 20.31
CA LEU A 97 -0.52 -18.27 19.56
C LEU A 97 -0.69 -18.61 18.08
N SER A 98 -1.24 -19.79 17.78
CA SER A 98 -1.52 -20.25 16.42
C SER A 98 -2.48 -19.28 15.73
N ARG A 99 -3.55 -18.85 16.41
CA ARG A 99 -4.49 -17.86 15.87
C ARG A 99 -3.85 -16.50 15.60
N LEU A 100 -2.92 -16.05 16.43
CA LEU A 100 -2.18 -14.80 16.21
C LEU A 100 -1.27 -14.89 14.99
N LEU A 101 -0.54 -16.00 14.81
CA LEU A 101 0.35 -16.20 13.66
C LEU A 101 -0.42 -16.28 12.34
N TYR A 102 -1.49 -17.09 12.28
CA TYR A 102 -2.35 -17.16 11.10
C TYR A 102 -3.13 -15.85 10.89
N GLY A 103 -3.55 -15.17 11.95
CA GLY A 103 -4.18 -13.85 11.87
C GLY A 103 -3.24 -12.78 11.31
N ALA A 104 -1.95 -12.82 11.66
CA ALA A 104 -0.92 -11.95 11.09
C ALA A 104 -0.77 -12.18 9.57
N ARG A 105 -0.80 -13.44 9.13
CA ARG A 105 -0.79 -13.80 7.69
C ARG A 105 -1.99 -13.21 6.95
N ILE A 106 -3.19 -13.36 7.51
CA ILE A 106 -4.42 -12.80 6.92
C ILE A 106 -4.33 -11.26 6.88
N SER A 107 -3.87 -10.63 7.95
CA SER A 107 -3.76 -9.17 8.05
C SER A 107 -2.78 -8.59 7.04
N LEU A 108 -1.64 -9.25 6.81
CA LEU A 108 -0.67 -8.87 5.78
C LEU A 108 -1.24 -9.05 4.37
N ALA A 109 -1.94 -10.16 4.12
CA ALA A 109 -2.59 -10.39 2.83
C ALA A 109 -3.64 -9.31 2.53
N VAL A 110 -4.53 -9.01 3.48
CA VAL A 110 -5.52 -7.92 3.37
C VAL A 110 -4.80 -6.60 3.12
N GLY A 111 -3.82 -6.23 3.95
CA GLY A 111 -3.11 -4.97 3.83
C GLY A 111 -2.44 -4.78 2.46
N PHE A 112 -1.76 -5.81 1.95
CA PHE A 112 -1.06 -5.73 0.67
C PHE A 112 -2.02 -5.72 -0.53
N VAL A 113 -2.96 -6.66 -0.59
CA VAL A 113 -3.89 -6.82 -1.72
C VAL A 113 -4.83 -5.62 -1.82
N VAL A 114 -5.41 -5.20 -0.69
CA VAL A 114 -6.29 -4.01 -0.66
C VAL A 114 -5.52 -2.77 -1.08
N GLN A 115 -4.29 -2.57 -0.57
CA GLN A 115 -3.47 -1.42 -0.96
C GLN A 115 -3.15 -1.43 -2.46
N ALA A 116 -2.86 -2.58 -3.05
CA ALA A 116 -2.63 -2.70 -4.49
C ALA A 116 -3.88 -2.27 -5.29
N VAL A 117 -5.07 -2.73 -4.89
CA VAL A 117 -6.34 -2.34 -5.53
C VAL A 117 -6.61 -0.84 -5.39
N ILE A 118 -6.39 -0.28 -4.19
CA ILE A 118 -6.53 1.16 -3.92
C ILE A 118 -5.62 1.96 -4.84
N LEU A 119 -4.36 1.55 -5.01
CA LEU A 119 -3.43 2.25 -5.90
C LEU A 119 -3.83 2.10 -7.37
N LEU A 120 -4.23 0.90 -7.78
CA LEU A 120 -4.61 0.60 -9.16
C LEU A 120 -5.85 1.38 -9.62
N ILE A 121 -6.79 1.65 -8.73
CA ILE A 121 -8.01 2.39 -9.05
C ILE A 121 -7.85 3.88 -8.71
N GLY A 122 -7.40 4.16 -7.49
CA GLY A 122 -7.34 5.51 -6.93
C GLY A 122 -6.33 6.40 -7.64
N VAL A 123 -5.11 5.92 -7.90
CA VAL A 123 -4.07 6.73 -8.54
C VAL A 123 -4.49 7.11 -9.97
N PRO A 124 -4.89 6.18 -10.86
CA PRO A 124 -5.35 6.55 -12.19
C PRO A 124 -6.57 7.45 -12.18
N ALA A 125 -7.59 7.17 -11.34
CA ALA A 125 -8.78 8.01 -11.26
C ALA A 125 -8.45 9.46 -10.85
N GLY A 126 -7.59 9.62 -9.84
CA GLY A 126 -7.13 10.94 -9.38
C GLY A 126 -6.28 11.67 -10.42
N LEU A 127 -5.38 10.96 -11.10
CA LEU A 127 -4.57 11.53 -12.17
C LEU A 127 -5.41 11.94 -13.39
N VAL A 128 -6.38 11.13 -13.80
CA VAL A 128 -7.29 11.44 -14.91
C VAL A 128 -8.13 12.68 -14.58
N ALA A 129 -8.71 12.72 -13.37
CA ALA A 129 -9.48 13.87 -12.91
C ALA A 129 -8.63 15.16 -12.92
N ALA A 130 -7.41 15.09 -12.36
CA ALA A 130 -6.50 16.24 -12.36
C ALA A 130 -6.02 16.62 -13.76
N HIS A 131 -5.73 15.65 -14.63
CA HIS A 131 -5.14 15.88 -15.95
C HIS A 131 -6.09 16.60 -16.90
N PHE A 132 -7.33 16.11 -17.03
CA PHE A 132 -8.32 16.68 -17.94
C PHE A 132 -9.05 17.88 -17.35
N GLY A 133 -9.25 17.92 -16.03
CA GLY A 133 -10.00 18.98 -15.38
C GLY A 133 -11.46 19.08 -15.86
N GLY A 134 -12.13 20.18 -15.48
CA GLY A 134 -13.46 20.53 -16.00
C GLY A 134 -14.54 19.48 -15.74
N LYS A 135 -15.28 19.09 -16.79
CA LYS A 135 -16.41 18.16 -16.67
C LYS A 135 -16.00 16.76 -16.21
N ILE A 136 -14.85 16.25 -16.67
CA ILE A 136 -14.37 14.90 -16.32
C ILE A 136 -14.04 14.87 -14.83
N ASP A 137 -13.33 15.89 -14.34
CA ASP A 137 -13.04 16.06 -12.93
C ASP A 137 -14.31 16.11 -12.09
N THR A 138 -15.26 16.97 -12.47
CA THR A 138 -16.54 17.10 -11.76
C THR A 138 -17.32 15.78 -11.73
N ILE A 139 -17.36 15.00 -12.81
CA ILE A 139 -18.07 13.71 -12.83
C ILE A 139 -17.39 12.72 -11.89
N ILE A 140 -16.07 12.54 -12.00
CA ILE A 140 -15.33 11.58 -11.16
C ILE A 140 -15.46 11.99 -9.68
N MET A 141 -15.22 13.25 -9.35
CA MET A 141 -15.30 13.72 -7.98
C MET A 141 -16.72 13.67 -7.44
N ARG A 142 -17.76 13.96 -8.24
CA ARG A 142 -19.16 13.79 -7.83
C ARG A 142 -19.51 12.34 -7.53
N THR A 143 -19.04 11.39 -8.32
CA THR A 143 -19.24 9.96 -8.02
C THR A 143 -18.56 9.61 -6.71
N VAL A 144 -17.34 10.08 -6.48
CA VAL A 144 -16.61 9.86 -5.22
C VAL A 144 -17.33 10.54 -4.04
N ASP A 145 -17.86 11.75 -4.20
CA ASP A 145 -18.65 12.47 -3.18
C ASP A 145 -19.95 11.71 -2.84
N ALA A 146 -20.67 11.26 -3.85
CA ALA A 146 -21.91 10.50 -3.67
C ALA A 146 -21.67 9.18 -2.94
N LEU A 147 -20.63 8.43 -3.31
CA LEU A 147 -20.27 7.18 -2.64
C LEU A 147 -19.77 7.41 -1.20
N TYR A 148 -19.04 8.50 -0.96
CA TYR A 148 -18.53 8.85 0.38
C TYR A 148 -19.63 9.40 1.31
N SER A 149 -20.79 9.78 0.78
CA SER A 149 -21.93 10.21 1.61
C SER A 149 -22.52 9.06 2.45
N VAL A 150 -22.30 7.81 2.02
CA VAL A 150 -22.69 6.61 2.76
C VAL A 150 -21.60 6.27 3.77
N PRO A 151 -21.94 5.94 5.03
CA PRO A 151 -20.94 5.48 6.00
C PRO A 151 -20.13 4.30 5.45
N SER A 152 -18.80 4.47 5.37
CA SER A 152 -17.89 3.53 4.70
C SER A 152 -18.02 2.10 5.23
N LEU A 153 -18.16 1.94 6.54
CA LEU A 153 -18.37 0.64 7.18
C LEU A 153 -19.66 -0.04 6.68
N LEU A 154 -20.76 0.70 6.59
CA LEU A 154 -22.02 0.16 6.09
C LEU A 154 -21.89 -0.27 4.64
N PHE A 155 -21.23 0.55 3.83
CA PHE A 155 -21.05 0.24 2.41
C PHE A 155 -20.16 -0.99 2.20
N ILE A 156 -19.07 -1.11 2.97
CA ILE A 156 -18.21 -2.30 2.98
C ILE A 156 -19.01 -3.54 3.38
N ILE A 157 -19.81 -3.48 4.44
CA ILE A 157 -20.61 -4.62 4.90
C ILE A 157 -21.64 -5.02 3.84
N VAL A 158 -22.35 -4.07 3.23
CA VAL A 158 -23.33 -4.35 2.18
C VAL A 158 -22.67 -5.00 0.97
N ILE A 159 -21.51 -4.51 0.53
CA ILE A 159 -20.77 -5.14 -0.57
C ILE A 159 -20.33 -6.56 -0.18
N MET A 160 -19.78 -6.74 1.03
CA MET A 160 -19.33 -8.06 1.50
C MET A 160 -20.48 -9.06 1.57
N THR A 161 -21.64 -8.67 2.11
CA THR A 161 -22.80 -9.56 2.23
C THR A 161 -23.39 -9.88 0.86
N PHE A 162 -23.47 -8.88 -0.03
CA PHE A 162 -23.89 -9.09 -1.41
C PHE A 162 -22.95 -10.02 -2.18
N LEU A 163 -21.63 -9.80 -2.10
CA LEU A 163 -20.63 -10.64 -2.75
C LEU A 163 -20.65 -12.07 -2.22
N ARG A 164 -20.80 -12.24 -0.89
CA ARG A 164 -20.94 -13.57 -0.29
C ARG A 164 -22.17 -14.31 -0.82
N ALA A 165 -23.31 -13.61 -0.94
CA ALA A 165 -24.51 -14.18 -1.52
C ALA A 165 -24.33 -14.52 -3.02
N ALA A 166 -23.66 -13.63 -3.77
CA ALA A 166 -23.36 -13.83 -5.18
C ALA A 166 -22.42 -15.03 -5.43
N PHE A 167 -21.38 -15.21 -4.61
CA PHE A 167 -20.46 -16.34 -4.72
C PHE A 167 -21.05 -17.67 -4.23
N ALA A 168 -22.06 -17.63 -3.35
CA ALA A 168 -22.80 -18.81 -2.94
C ALA A 168 -23.74 -19.35 -4.02
N ALA A 169 -24.13 -18.52 -5.00
CA ALA A 169 -24.97 -18.95 -6.10
C ALA A 169 -24.17 -19.82 -7.11
N PRO A 170 -24.73 -20.94 -7.60
CA PRO A 170 -24.11 -21.71 -8.68
C PRO A 170 -23.97 -20.85 -9.94
N GLY A 171 -22.74 -20.39 -10.21
CA GLY A 171 -22.41 -19.62 -11.40
C GLY A 171 -21.71 -20.46 -12.45
N ASN A 172 -21.77 -20.03 -13.71
CA ASN A 172 -20.92 -20.55 -14.78
C ASN A 172 -19.85 -19.51 -15.19
N GLY A 173 -18.76 -19.97 -15.80
CA GLY A 173 -17.68 -19.10 -16.31
C GLY A 173 -16.82 -18.45 -15.22
N PHE A 174 -16.46 -17.16 -15.42
CA PHE A 174 -15.57 -16.40 -14.53
C PHE A 174 -16.06 -16.35 -13.07
N MET A 175 -17.37 -16.28 -12.84
CA MET A 175 -17.92 -16.28 -11.47
C MET A 175 -17.67 -17.61 -10.73
N ALA A 176 -17.64 -18.75 -11.42
CA ALA A 176 -17.27 -20.04 -10.82
C ALA A 176 -15.78 -20.07 -10.42
N THR A 177 -14.92 -19.45 -11.23
CA THR A 177 -13.49 -19.33 -10.88
C THR A 177 -13.30 -18.43 -9.67
N LEU A 178 -14.06 -17.33 -9.55
CA LEU A 178 -13.99 -16.46 -8.38
C LEU A 178 -14.56 -17.12 -7.12
N SER A 179 -15.66 -17.86 -7.22
CA SER A 179 -16.27 -18.53 -6.07
C SER A 179 -15.40 -19.68 -5.53
N THR A 180 -14.74 -20.43 -6.41
CA THR A 180 -13.77 -21.46 -6.00
C THR A 180 -12.54 -20.87 -5.34
N LEU A 181 -12.04 -19.73 -5.83
CA LEU A 181 -10.97 -18.97 -5.18
C LEU A 181 -11.41 -18.42 -3.81
N ASP A 182 -12.65 -17.93 -3.68
CA ASP A 182 -13.17 -17.40 -2.42
C ASP A 182 -13.28 -18.50 -1.35
N ALA A 183 -13.74 -19.70 -1.77
CA ALA A 183 -13.78 -20.87 -0.90
C ALA A 183 -12.39 -21.28 -0.41
N GLN A 184 -11.37 -21.27 -1.28
CA GLN A 184 -9.98 -21.55 -0.88
C GLN A 184 -9.41 -20.50 0.08
N THR A 185 -9.86 -19.25 -0.05
CA THR A 185 -9.38 -18.13 0.76
C THR A 185 -10.24 -17.91 2.02
N GLY A 186 -11.21 -18.79 2.30
CA GLY A 186 -12.07 -18.69 3.48
C GLY A 186 -12.99 -17.46 3.50
N GLY A 187 -13.39 -16.93 2.34
CA GLY A 187 -14.28 -15.77 2.24
C GLY A 187 -13.57 -14.40 2.22
N LEU A 188 -12.23 -14.37 2.12
CA LEU A 188 -11.47 -13.12 2.14
C LEU A 188 -11.60 -12.29 0.85
N ILE A 189 -12.07 -12.86 -0.27
CA ILE A 189 -12.19 -12.10 -1.53
C ILE A 189 -13.24 -10.99 -1.39
N GLY A 190 -14.35 -11.29 -0.71
CA GLY A 190 -15.36 -10.28 -0.38
C GLY A 190 -14.77 -9.12 0.43
N VAL A 191 -13.83 -9.42 1.34
CA VAL A 191 -13.12 -8.41 2.13
C VAL A 191 -12.20 -7.57 1.25
N PHE A 192 -11.38 -8.21 0.40
CA PHE A 192 -10.46 -7.49 -0.49
C PHE A 192 -11.20 -6.55 -1.44
N ILE A 193 -12.28 -7.02 -2.05
CA ILE A 193 -13.09 -6.22 -2.97
C ILE A 193 -13.84 -5.12 -2.21
N GLY A 194 -14.55 -5.46 -1.14
CA GLY A 194 -15.34 -4.50 -0.38
C GLY A 194 -14.49 -3.36 0.18
N VAL A 195 -13.37 -3.70 0.83
CA VAL A 195 -12.46 -2.69 1.39
C VAL A 195 -11.73 -1.93 0.29
N GLY A 196 -11.25 -2.61 -0.76
CA GLY A 196 -10.54 -1.97 -1.88
C GLY A 196 -11.41 -1.00 -2.69
N LEU A 197 -12.65 -1.37 -2.98
CA LEU A 197 -13.63 -0.55 -3.70
C LEU A 197 -14.18 0.62 -2.89
N VAL A 198 -14.00 0.63 -1.57
CA VAL A 198 -14.40 1.78 -0.76
C VAL A 198 -13.21 2.69 -0.48
N ASN A 199 -12.03 2.14 -0.18
CA ASN A 199 -10.87 2.92 0.22
C ASN A 199 -10.05 3.53 -0.92
N TRP A 200 -10.38 3.27 -2.20
CA TRP A 200 -9.73 3.99 -3.32
C TRP A 200 -10.14 5.46 -3.42
N MET A 201 -11.31 5.81 -2.85
CA MET A 201 -11.89 7.15 -2.92
C MET A 201 -11.01 8.24 -2.28
N PRO A 202 -10.52 8.09 -1.02
CA PRO A 202 -9.56 9.04 -0.44
C PRO A 202 -8.26 9.13 -1.24
N ALA A 203 -7.74 7.99 -1.74
CA ALA A 203 -6.51 7.97 -2.53
C ALA A 203 -6.66 8.76 -3.84
N ALA A 204 -7.79 8.63 -4.54
CA ALA A 204 -8.08 9.40 -5.74
C ALA A 204 -8.10 10.91 -5.48
N ARG A 205 -8.76 11.35 -4.39
CA ARG A 205 -8.79 12.77 -4.01
C ARG A 205 -7.41 13.30 -3.64
N LEU A 206 -6.64 12.53 -2.87
CA LEU A 206 -5.29 12.92 -2.48
C LEU A 206 -4.40 13.10 -3.71
N VAL A 207 -4.37 12.09 -4.59
CA VAL A 207 -3.58 12.12 -5.83
C VAL A 207 -4.03 13.26 -6.73
N ARG A 208 -5.34 13.47 -6.88
CA ARG A 208 -5.88 14.61 -7.63
C ARG A 208 -5.37 15.93 -7.05
N GLY A 209 -5.46 16.14 -5.74
CA GLY A 209 -5.00 17.36 -5.08
C GLY A 209 -3.50 17.61 -5.28
N GLN A 210 -2.69 16.56 -5.15
CA GLN A 210 -1.25 16.63 -5.42
C GLN A 210 -0.97 16.97 -6.90
N ALA A 211 -1.68 16.31 -7.83
CA ALA A 211 -1.49 16.52 -9.26
C ALA A 211 -1.93 17.92 -9.72
N VAL A 212 -3.04 18.45 -9.18
CA VAL A 212 -3.46 19.84 -9.43
C VAL A 212 -2.42 20.82 -8.88
N SER A 213 -1.93 20.62 -7.65
CA SER A 213 -0.88 21.46 -7.08
C SER A 213 0.43 21.42 -7.88
N LEU A 214 0.78 20.26 -8.46
CA LEU A 214 1.96 20.15 -9.31
C LEU A 214 1.82 20.91 -10.63
N LYS A 215 0.60 21.07 -11.16
CA LYS A 215 0.35 21.80 -12.41
C LYS A 215 0.58 23.30 -12.31
N GLU A 216 0.52 23.85 -11.11
CA GLU A 216 0.71 25.28 -10.81
C GLU A 216 2.17 25.63 -10.48
N LYS A 217 3.10 24.67 -10.54
CA LYS A 217 4.51 24.94 -10.26
C LYS A 217 5.21 25.59 -11.46
N GLU A 218 6.14 26.50 -11.15
CA GLU A 218 6.91 27.31 -12.12
C GLU A 218 7.58 26.48 -13.23
N TYR A 219 8.06 25.27 -12.91
CA TYR A 219 8.68 24.41 -13.92
C TYR A 219 7.70 23.86 -14.96
N VAL A 220 6.42 23.70 -14.60
CA VAL A 220 5.37 23.29 -15.54
C VAL A 220 4.98 24.48 -16.43
N GLU A 221 4.93 25.69 -15.89
CA GLU A 221 4.70 26.91 -16.67
C GLU A 221 5.85 27.16 -17.64
N ALA A 222 7.10 27.04 -17.20
CA ALA A 222 8.27 27.14 -18.06
C ALA A 222 8.22 26.10 -19.20
N ALA A 223 7.85 24.85 -18.91
CA ALA A 223 7.69 23.82 -19.94
C ALA A 223 6.59 24.16 -20.96
N ARG A 224 5.45 24.70 -20.51
CA ARG A 224 4.37 25.16 -21.41
C ARG A 224 4.81 26.34 -22.27
N SER A 225 5.58 27.28 -21.72
CA SER A 225 6.18 28.40 -22.46
C SER A 225 7.17 27.94 -23.54
N LEU A 226 7.78 26.77 -23.36
CA LEU A 226 8.62 26.11 -24.37
C LEU A 226 7.82 25.28 -25.39
N GLY A 227 6.48 25.31 -25.34
CA GLY A 227 5.60 24.62 -26.29
C GLY A 227 5.18 23.21 -25.88
N ALA A 228 5.41 22.80 -24.62
CA ALA A 228 4.88 21.53 -24.12
C ALA A 228 3.34 21.55 -24.11
N ASN A 229 2.74 20.56 -24.77
CA ASN A 229 1.28 20.44 -24.89
C ASN A 229 0.73 19.58 -23.73
N ASN A 230 -0.55 19.72 -23.37
CA ASN A 230 -1.13 19.07 -22.19
C ASN A 230 -1.01 17.53 -22.16
N ARG A 231 -0.66 16.89 -23.28
CA ARG A 231 -0.40 15.43 -23.40
C ARG A 231 1.09 15.03 -23.21
N ARG A 232 2.02 15.98 -23.14
CA ARG A 232 3.48 15.76 -23.10
C ARG A 232 4.14 16.50 -21.94
#